data_AF-A0A7K0ZR65-F1
#
_entry.id   AF-A0A7K0ZR65-F1
#
_cell.length_a   1.000
_cell.length_b   1.000
_cell.length_c   1.000
_cell.angle_alpha   90.00
_cell.angle_beta   90.00
_cell.angle_gamma   90.00
#
_symmetry.space_group_name_H-M   'P 1'
#
loop_
_entity.id
_entity.type
_entity.pdbx_description
1 polymer ?
#
loop_
_entity_poly.entity_id
_entity_poly.type
_entity_poly.pdbx_seq_one_letter_code
_entity_poly.pdbx_strand_id
1 'polypeptide(L)' 'DLKVNGRPTNIKVGTKVRNIRLVRDNGDHDIDCKVDGFGAMYLKSSVVRKA' A
#
# COMPACT_ATOMS: atom_id res chain seq x y z
N ASP A 1 5.18 -9.69 -5.61
CA ASP A 1 4.89 -8.49 -6.42
C ASP A 1 3.40 -8.23 -6.47
N LEU A 2 3.00 -7.02 -6.07
CA LEU A 2 1.63 -6.54 -6.24
C LEU A 2 1.57 -5.74 -7.55
N LYS A 3 0.78 -6.22 -8.51
CA LYS A 3 0.59 -5.53 -9.79
C LYS A 3 -0.37 -4.36 -9.58
N VAL A 4 0.06 -3.15 -9.95
CA VAL A 4 -0.79 -1.97 -9.90
C VAL A 4 -1.39 -1.78 -11.28
N ASN A 5 -2.72 -1.84 -11.37
CA ASN A 5 -3.41 -1.58 -12.63
C ASN A 5 -3.15 -0.11 -13.05
N GLY A 6 -2.75 0.08 -14.31
CA GLY A 6 -2.43 1.40 -14.86
C GLY A 6 -0.97 1.84 -14.72
N ARG A 7 -0.08 1.04 -14.11
CA ARG A 7 1.36 1.34 -14.06
C ARG A 7 2.20 0.13 -14.51
N PRO A 8 3.27 0.34 -15.31
CA PRO A 8 4.12 -0.77 -15.78
C PRO A 8 5.01 -1.35 -14.69
N THR A 9 5.15 -0.66 -13.55
CA THR A 9 5.95 -1.11 -12.41
C THR A 9 5.09 -1.83 -11.39
N ASN A 10 5.56 -2.98 -10.94
CA ASN A 10 4.95 -3.73 -9.85
C ASN A 10 5.53 -3.26 -8.50
N ILE A 11 4.74 -3.33 -7.43
CA ILE A 11 5.21 -3.11 -6.08
C ILE A 11 5.88 -4.41 -5.60
N LYS A 12 7.20 -4.35 -5.38
CA LYS A 12 7.98 -5.49 -4.90
C LYS A 12 7.90 -5.61 -3.39
N VAL A 13 8.10 -6.83 -2.88
CA VAL A 13 8.31 -7.05 -1.44
C VAL A 13 9.54 -6.24 -1.00
N GLY A 14 9.39 -5.46 0.08
CA GLY A 14 10.42 -4.52 0.56
C GLY A 14 10.22 -3.06 0.12
N THR A 15 9.17 -2.76 -0.65
CA THR A 15 8.82 -1.37 -0.96
C THR A 15 8.43 -0.62 0.31
N LYS A 16 9.13 0.48 0.60
CA LYS A 16 8.84 1.31 1.77
C LYS A 16 7.60 2.16 1.52
N VAL A 17 6.66 2.07 2.45
CA VAL A 17 5.47 2.94 2.50
C VAL A 17 5.63 3.96 3.63
N ARG A 18 5.17 5.19 3.39
CA ARG A 18 5.28 6.33 4.32
C ARG A 18 3.89 6.91 4.59
N ASN A 19 3.74 7.69 5.66
CA ASN A 19 2.47 8.33 6.05
C ASN A 19 1.33 7.29 6.24
N ILE A 20 1.59 6.27 7.07
CA ILE A 20 0.64 5.18 7.35
C ILE A 20 -0.44 5.68 8.31
N ARG A 21 -1.70 5.50 7.93
CA ARG A 21 -2.88 5.78 8.76
C ARG A 21 -3.81 4.57 8.71
N LEU A 22 -4.43 4.27 9.85
CA LEU A 22 -5.44 3.21 9.93
C LEU A 22 -6.80 3.80 9.59
N VAL A 23 -7.44 3.26 8.56
CA VAL A 23 -8.78 3.66 8.11
C VAL A 23 -9.71 2.48 8.34
N ARG A 24 -10.78 2.69 9.11
CA ARG A 24 -11.71 1.61 9.48
C ARG A 24 -12.93 1.51 8.56
N ASP A 25 -13.09 2.48 7.67
CA ASP A 25 -14.30 2.64 6.84
C ASP A 25 -14.10 2.17 5.38
N ASN A 26 -12.92 1.65 5.03
CA ASN A 26 -12.56 1.28 3.65
C ASN A 26 -12.74 -0.22 3.33
N GLY A 27 -13.51 -0.95 4.14
CA GLY A 27 -13.86 -2.34 3.90
C GLY A 27 -12.66 -3.29 3.96
N ASP A 28 -12.17 -3.73 2.80
CA ASP A 28 -11.07 -4.73 2.69
C ASP A 28 -9.66 -4.14 2.89
N HIS A 29 -9.52 -2.81 2.86
CA HIS A 29 -8.24 -2.12 2.99
C HIS A 29 -8.21 -1.24 4.25
N ASP A 30 -7.48 -1.71 5.26
CA ASP A 30 -7.43 -1.06 6.58
C ASP A 30 -6.40 0.06 6.68
N ILE A 31 -5.53 0.21 5.67
CA ILE A 31 -4.34 1.07 5.76
C ILE A 31 -4.31 2.06 4.61
N ASP A 32 -4.40 3.34 4.93
CA ASP A 32 -4.06 4.44 4.03
C ASP A 32 -2.56 4.72 4.14
N CYS A 33 -1.85 4.68 3.02
CA CYS A 33 -0.42 4.97 2.99
C CYS A 33 0.02 5.58 1.66
N LYS A 34 1.21 6.18 1.65
CA LYS A 34 1.83 6.68 0.43
C LYS A 34 3.02 5.80 0.05
N VAL A 35 2.96 5.25 -1.15
CA VAL A 35 4.03 4.44 -1.75
C VAL A 35 4.91 5.36 -2.60
N ASP A 36 6.22 5.30 -2.40
CA ASP A 36 7.16 6.09 -3.19
C ASP A 36 7.08 5.72 -4.68
N GLY A 37 6.92 6.73 -5.53
CA GLY A 37 6.70 6.57 -6.97
C GLY A 37 5.27 6.18 -7.40
N PHE A 38 4.42 5.62 -6.54
CA PHE A 38 3.04 5.25 -6.91
C PHE A 38 1.97 6.24 -6.40
N GLY A 39 2.23 6.95 -5.30
CA GLY A 39 1.28 7.89 -4.71
C GLY A 39 0.50 7.30 -3.54
N ALA A 40 -0.67 7.87 -3.23
CA ALA A 40 -1.53 7.39 -2.15
C ALA A 40 -2.19 6.06 -2.55
N MET A 41 -2.20 5.10 -1.64
CA MET A 41 -2.71 3.76 -1.86
C MET A 41 -3.31 3.20 -0.57
N TYR A 42 -4.45 2.52 -0.71
CA TYR A 42 -5.02 1.73 0.35
C TYR A 42 -4.46 0.31 0.27
N LEU A 43 -3.90 -0.17 1.38
CA LEU A 43 -3.34 -1.51 1.51
C LEU A 43 -4.07 -2.27 2.62
N LYS A 44 -4.04 -3.59 2.51
CA LYS A 44 -4.51 -4.48 3.57
C LYS A 44 -3.40 -4.72 4.58
N SER A 45 -3.80 -4.88 5.84
CA SER A 45 -2.90 -5.25 6.94
C SER A 45 -2.15 -6.57 6.70
N SER A 46 -2.69 -7.47 5.88
CA SER A 46 -2.06 -8.76 5.55
C SER A 46 -0.83 -8.67 4.63
N VAL A 47 -0.71 -7.60 3.83
CA VAL A 47 0.36 -7.45 2.82
C VAL A 47 1.46 -6.48 3.26
N VAL A 48 1.29 -5.82 4.39
CA VAL A 48 2.28 -4.93 4.99
C VAL A 48 2.81 -5.51 6.28
N ARG A 49 4.08 -5.24 6.57
CA ARG A 49 4.71 -5.62 7.83
C ARG A 49 5.32 -4.38 8.45
N LYS A 50 5.17 -4.25 9.77
CA LYS A 50 5.87 -3.23 10.54
C LYS A 50 7.38 -3.53 10.49
N ALA A 51 8.14 -2.57 9.99
CA ALA A 51 9.60 -2.55 10.03
C ALA A 51 10.08 -1.73 11.21
#